data_AF-A0A837HDH6-F1
#
_entry.id   AF-A0A837HDH6-F1
#
_cell.length_a   1.000
_cell.length_b   1.000
_cell.length_c   1.000
_cell.angle_alpha   90.00
_cell.angle_beta   90.00
_cell.angle_gamma   90.00
#
_symmetry.space_group_name_H-M   'P 1'
#
loop_
_entity.id
_entity.type
_entity.pdbx_description
1 polymer ?
#
loop_
_entity_poly.entity_id
_entity_poly.type
_entity_poly.pdbx_seq_one_letter_code
_entity_poly.pdbx_strand_id
1 'polypeptide(L)'
;MPKSKSDGFIHLVPLLVIAIAVLTISFTDFSKIKSNSTSNQSVLSESAGEDNNGEDKKDEEDQKEEESKRIETRIKTKSRESEDEVDADEENESETEVEVEDELKVKVKIKLNGSEFEFESEGINAESNFPLSINPDTNELVVTTTKGEKVVSILPDQAVENMLDSEKITTVLSTNIDEDENGELEYQIEGQDEEKLLGLFNIKIHKKFVVSATTGQEISSQVDFLNQLLDLLSF
;
A
#
# COMPACT_ATOMS: atom_id res chain seq x y z
N MET A 1 19.44 4.48 -58.63
CA MET A 1 18.19 5.24 -58.39
C MET A 1 17.26 4.38 -57.55
N PRO A 2 17.10 4.66 -56.25
CA PRO A 2 16.14 3.93 -55.42
C PRO A 2 14.72 4.50 -55.58
N LYS A 3 13.74 3.61 -55.76
CA LYS A 3 12.30 3.93 -55.77
C LYS A 3 11.78 3.98 -54.33
N SER A 4 11.28 5.12 -53.89
CA SER A 4 10.59 5.27 -52.61
C SER A 4 9.19 4.66 -52.69
N LYS A 5 8.89 3.71 -51.81
CA LYS A 5 7.53 3.20 -51.54
C LYS A 5 6.93 4.05 -50.41
N SER A 6 5.87 4.79 -50.70
CA SER A 6 5.15 5.59 -49.72
C SER A 6 3.64 5.57 -50.00
N ASP A 7 3.03 4.38 -49.97
CA ASP A 7 1.59 4.23 -50.21
C ASP A 7 0.81 3.67 -49.00
N GLY A 8 1.41 3.67 -47.79
CA GLY A 8 0.80 3.07 -46.60
C GLY A 8 -0.10 3.99 -45.75
N PHE A 9 0.00 5.31 -45.88
CA PHE A 9 -0.59 6.24 -44.89
C PHE A 9 -1.84 6.99 -45.35
N ILE A 10 -2.24 6.88 -46.62
CA ILE A 10 -3.34 7.69 -47.18
C ILE A 10 -4.72 7.24 -46.65
N HIS A 11 -4.86 5.99 -46.20
CA HIS A 11 -6.12 5.48 -45.65
C HIS A 11 -6.37 5.83 -44.17
N LEU A 12 -5.38 6.35 -43.45
CA LEU A 12 -5.51 6.65 -42.01
C LEU A 12 -6.17 8.01 -41.75
N VAL A 13 -6.00 8.96 -42.68
CA VAL A 13 -6.57 10.31 -42.63
C VAL A 13 -8.10 10.33 -42.52
N PRO A 14 -8.88 9.61 -43.38
CA PRO A 14 -10.34 9.64 -43.28
C PRO A 14 -10.89 9.00 -42.00
N LEU A 15 -10.21 8.01 -41.43
CA LEU A 15 -10.66 7.33 -40.20
C LEU A 15 -10.49 8.25 -38.98
N LEU A 16 -9.41 9.02 -38.91
CA LEU A 16 -9.15 10.00 -37.85
C LEU A 16 -10.15 11.16 -37.87
N VAL A 17 -10.61 11.59 -39.06
CA VAL A 17 -11.65 12.63 -39.20
C VAL A 17 -13.01 12.14 -38.67
N ILE A 18 -13.36 10.87 -38.89
CA ILE A 18 -14.62 10.29 -38.38
C ILE A 18 -14.59 10.18 -36.86
N ALA A 19 -13.45 9.79 -36.26
CA ALA A 19 -13.31 9.71 -34.80
C ALA A 19 -13.47 11.08 -34.12
N ILE A 20 -12.89 12.14 -34.70
CA ILE A 20 -13.04 13.52 -34.19
C ILE A 20 -14.49 14.01 -34.30
N ALA A 21 -15.18 13.69 -35.40
CA ALA A 21 -16.58 14.10 -35.60
C ALA A 21 -17.53 13.49 -34.54
N VAL A 22 -17.33 12.22 -34.16
CA VAL A 22 -18.15 11.55 -33.14
C VAL A 22 -17.93 12.14 -31.74
N LEU A 23 -16.69 12.52 -31.40
CA LEU A 23 -16.36 13.16 -30.11
C LEU A 23 -17.04 14.53 -29.94
N THR A 24 -17.18 15.30 -31.02
CA THR A 24 -17.80 16.65 -30.93
C THR A 24 -19.32 16.64 -30.70
N ILE A 25 -20.02 15.54 -30.97
CA ILE A 25 -21.47 15.45 -30.81
C ILE A 25 -21.88 15.22 -29.34
N SER A 26 -20.96 14.76 -28.48
CA SER A 26 -21.29 14.36 -27.10
C SER A 26 -21.15 15.48 -26.05
N PHE A 27 -20.69 16.68 -26.42
CA PHE A 27 -20.38 17.76 -25.45
C PHE A 27 -21.43 18.88 -25.34
N THR A 28 -22.55 18.83 -26.06
CA THR A 28 -23.51 19.96 -26.06
C THR A 28 -24.61 19.92 -25.00
N ASP A 29 -24.71 18.89 -24.14
CA ASP A 29 -25.85 18.73 -23.22
C ASP A 29 -25.57 18.92 -21.72
N PHE A 30 -24.34 19.23 -21.28
CA PHE A 30 -24.01 19.29 -19.84
C PHE A 30 -24.35 20.61 -19.11
N SER A 31 -24.95 21.60 -19.79
CA SER A 31 -25.12 22.96 -19.23
C SER A 31 -26.43 23.22 -18.45
N LYS A 32 -27.14 22.19 -17.95
CA LYS A 32 -28.45 22.35 -17.29
C LYS A 32 -28.60 21.68 -15.91
N ILE A 33 -27.58 21.69 -15.06
CA ILE A 33 -27.77 21.40 -13.62
C ILE A 33 -27.78 22.74 -12.87
N LYS A 34 -29.01 23.24 -12.71
CA LYS A 34 -29.36 24.48 -12.02
C LYS A 34 -29.35 24.22 -10.51
N SER A 35 -28.70 25.13 -9.80
CA SER A 35 -28.68 25.28 -8.35
C SER A 35 -30.09 25.25 -7.73
N ASN A 36 -30.22 24.50 -6.64
CA ASN A 36 -31.27 24.74 -5.66
C ASN A 36 -30.63 24.96 -4.28
N SER A 37 -30.50 26.24 -3.95
CA SER A 37 -30.30 26.73 -2.60
C SER A 37 -31.57 26.44 -1.80
N THR A 38 -31.42 25.81 -0.65
CA THR A 38 -32.41 25.90 0.43
C THR A 38 -31.65 26.01 1.74
N SER A 39 -31.45 27.25 2.16
CA SER A 39 -31.36 27.65 3.55
C SER A 39 -32.58 27.14 4.32
N ASN A 40 -32.37 26.48 5.45
CA ASN A 40 -33.23 26.49 6.64
C ASN A 40 -32.38 25.88 7.76
N GLN A 41 -31.85 26.65 8.70
CA GLN A 41 -32.48 27.14 9.93
C GLN A 41 -31.82 26.45 11.13
N SER A 42 -31.21 27.28 11.97
CA SER A 42 -30.87 26.96 13.35
C SER A 42 -32.11 26.47 14.11
N VAL A 43 -31.97 25.42 14.91
CA VAL A 43 -32.79 25.23 16.12
C VAL A 43 -32.02 24.46 17.17
N LEU A 44 -31.63 25.20 18.21
CA LEU A 44 -31.41 24.70 19.57
C LEU A 44 -32.63 23.89 20.01
N SER A 45 -32.42 22.69 20.55
CA SER A 45 -33.41 22.01 21.40
C SER A 45 -32.79 21.73 22.75
N GLU A 46 -33.09 22.66 23.64
CA GLU A 46 -33.20 22.51 25.07
C GLU A 46 -34.21 21.40 25.38
N SER A 47 -33.81 20.38 26.15
CA SER A 47 -34.76 19.65 27.00
C SER A 47 -34.05 19.18 28.25
N ALA A 48 -34.57 19.71 29.35
CA ALA A 48 -34.17 19.46 30.72
C ALA A 48 -34.58 18.06 31.19
N GLY A 49 -33.77 17.55 32.12
CA GLY A 49 -34.22 16.84 33.32
C GLY A 49 -34.72 15.41 33.15
N GLU A 50 -33.98 14.46 33.74
CA GLU A 50 -34.58 13.65 34.80
C GLU A 50 -33.51 13.05 35.72
N ASP A 51 -33.57 13.48 36.96
CA ASP A 51 -32.93 12.88 38.12
C ASP A 51 -33.38 11.41 38.27
N ASN A 52 -32.42 10.51 38.51
CA ASN A 52 -32.69 9.35 39.35
C ASN A 52 -31.49 9.05 40.24
N ASN A 53 -31.70 9.48 41.48
CA ASN A 53 -31.02 9.14 42.70
C ASN A 53 -31.41 7.70 43.11
N GLY A 54 -30.47 6.89 43.62
CA GLY A 54 -30.81 5.58 44.17
C GLY A 54 -29.66 4.61 44.43
N GLU A 55 -28.94 4.85 45.52
CA GLU A 55 -28.46 3.87 46.51
C GLU A 55 -27.54 2.70 46.12
N ASP A 56 -26.33 2.78 46.69
CA ASP A 56 -25.67 1.77 47.53
C ASP A 56 -25.67 0.29 47.08
N LYS A 57 -24.44 -0.21 46.84
CA LYS A 57 -23.91 -1.35 47.61
C LYS A 57 -22.39 -1.45 47.55
N LYS A 58 -21.82 -1.55 48.75
CA LYS A 58 -20.49 -2.07 49.07
C LYS A 58 -20.36 -3.51 48.55
N ASP A 59 -19.14 -3.88 48.20
CA ASP A 59 -18.37 -5.04 48.70
C ASP A 59 -17.09 -5.08 47.85
N GLU A 60 -15.95 -4.63 48.38
CA GLU A 60 -14.89 -5.50 48.91
C GLU A 60 -14.53 -6.64 47.95
N GLU A 61 -13.47 -6.46 47.17
CA GLU A 61 -12.57 -7.55 46.83
C GLU A 61 -11.13 -7.03 46.72
N ASP A 62 -10.36 -7.35 47.77
CA ASP A 62 -8.91 -7.26 47.85
C ASP A 62 -8.26 -8.07 46.71
N GLN A 63 -7.48 -7.39 45.85
CA GLN A 63 -6.50 -8.04 45.00
C GLN A 63 -5.12 -7.40 45.16
N LYS A 64 -4.33 -8.07 46.00
CA LYS A 64 -2.88 -8.30 45.90
C LYS A 64 -2.11 -7.45 44.88
N GLU A 65 -1.45 -6.41 45.37
CA GLU A 65 -0.24 -5.87 44.73
C GLU A 65 0.94 -6.79 45.07
N GLU A 66 1.21 -7.75 44.20
CA GLU A 66 2.49 -8.45 44.16
C GLU A 66 3.54 -7.57 43.47
N GLU A 67 4.55 -7.22 44.25
CA GLU A 67 5.97 -7.34 43.91
C GLU A 67 6.38 -6.85 42.51
N SER A 68 6.77 -5.57 42.43
CA SER A 68 7.57 -5.00 41.36
C SER A 68 8.93 -5.72 41.22
N LYS A 69 8.94 -6.89 40.57
CA LYS A 69 10.14 -7.51 40.02
C LYS A 69 10.52 -6.78 38.76
N ARG A 70 11.46 -5.84 38.91
CA ARG A 70 12.36 -5.39 37.83
C ARG A 70 12.89 -6.63 37.10
N ILE A 71 12.38 -6.89 35.90
CA ILE A 71 13.06 -7.76 34.95
C ILE A 71 14.11 -6.87 34.27
N GLU A 72 15.32 -6.90 34.82
CA GLU A 72 16.53 -6.53 34.09
C GLU A 72 16.65 -7.46 32.88
N THR A 73 16.27 -6.98 31.70
CA THR A 73 16.67 -7.61 30.44
C THR A 73 18.17 -7.41 30.27
N ARG A 74 18.89 -8.46 30.64
CA ARG A 74 20.34 -8.60 30.54
C ARG A 74 20.73 -8.75 29.08
N ILE A 75 20.92 -7.61 28.40
CA ILE A 75 21.57 -7.53 27.08
C ILE A 75 22.97 -8.14 27.24
N LYS A 76 23.24 -9.23 26.53
CA LYS A 76 24.52 -9.93 26.58
C LYS A 76 25.49 -9.24 25.61
N THR A 77 26.01 -8.09 26.01
CA THR A 77 27.12 -7.40 25.35
C THR A 77 28.40 -8.24 25.52
N LYS A 78 28.87 -8.80 24.41
CA LYS A 78 30.18 -9.46 24.33
C LYS A 78 31.25 -8.37 24.25
N SER A 79 31.66 -7.84 25.41
CA SER A 79 32.79 -6.93 25.52
C SER A 79 34.06 -7.64 25.04
N ARG A 80 34.63 -7.13 23.96
CA ARG A 80 35.99 -7.43 23.50
C ARG A 80 36.80 -6.17 23.79
N GLU A 81 37.64 -6.25 24.81
CA GLU A 81 38.65 -5.23 25.13
C GLU A 81 39.48 -4.93 23.89
N SER A 82 39.44 -3.68 23.44
CA SER A 82 40.49 -3.02 22.67
C SER A 82 40.29 -1.52 22.89
N GLU A 83 41.17 -0.94 23.71
CA GLU A 83 41.39 0.50 23.79
C GLU A 83 41.78 0.99 22.40
N ASP A 84 40.99 1.85 21.78
CA ASP A 84 41.51 2.99 21.03
C ASP A 84 40.38 3.98 20.69
N GLU A 85 40.82 5.21 20.53
CA GLU A 85 40.15 6.50 20.64
C GLU A 85 39.21 6.89 19.48
N VAL A 86 38.09 7.53 19.85
CA VAL A 86 37.29 8.59 19.19
C VAL A 86 37.03 8.51 17.67
N ASP A 87 35.76 8.35 17.27
CA ASP A 87 35.00 9.41 16.59
C ASP A 87 33.50 9.07 16.52
N ALA A 88 32.70 10.09 16.83
CA ALA A 88 31.25 10.03 16.92
C ALA A 88 30.62 10.31 15.56
N ASP A 89 29.92 9.31 15.02
CA ASP A 89 28.78 9.43 14.10
C ASP A 89 28.03 8.08 14.16
N GLU A 90 27.21 7.89 15.20
CA GLU A 90 26.31 6.73 15.31
C GLU A 90 24.94 7.11 14.71
N GLU A 91 24.78 6.86 13.41
CA GLU A 91 23.47 6.53 12.85
C GLU A 91 23.05 5.18 13.45
N ASN A 92 21.97 5.19 14.22
CA ASN A 92 21.50 4.05 15.00
C ASN A 92 20.72 3.10 14.08
N GLU A 93 21.42 2.36 13.22
CA GLU A 93 20.88 1.30 12.38
C GLU A 93 20.70 0.03 13.22
N SER A 94 19.47 -0.26 13.64
CA SER A 94 19.16 -1.56 14.26
C SER A 94 18.96 -2.61 13.16
N GLU A 95 20.06 -3.17 12.65
CA GLU A 95 20.02 -4.32 11.75
C GLU A 95 19.61 -5.58 12.53
N THR A 96 18.39 -6.08 12.30
CA THR A 96 17.98 -7.38 12.83
C THR A 96 18.02 -8.40 11.68
N GLU A 97 19.09 -9.18 11.62
CA GLU A 97 19.21 -10.33 10.72
C GLU A 97 18.58 -11.55 11.39
N VAL A 98 17.49 -12.09 10.82
CA VAL A 98 16.89 -13.36 11.27
C VAL A 98 17.15 -14.43 10.22
N GLU A 99 17.96 -15.43 10.57
CA GLU A 99 18.18 -16.63 9.74
C GLU A 99 17.17 -17.72 10.13
N VAL A 100 16.24 -18.05 9.24
CA VAL A 100 15.29 -19.17 9.42
C VAL A 100 15.86 -20.44 8.77
N GLU A 101 16.06 -21.50 9.55
CA GLU A 101 16.50 -22.83 9.08
C GLU A 101 15.28 -23.76 8.90
N ASP A 102 14.80 -23.88 7.66
CA ASP A 102 14.58 -25.14 6.93
C ASP A 102 13.74 -24.86 5.65
N GLU A 103 14.25 -25.38 4.51
CA GLU A 103 13.63 -25.43 3.17
C GLU A 103 12.99 -24.12 2.64
N LEU A 104 13.83 -23.31 1.94
CA LEU A 104 13.60 -21.95 1.40
C LEU A 104 13.83 -20.86 2.44
N LYS A 105 15.12 -20.49 2.61
CA LYS A 105 15.55 -19.37 3.45
C LYS A 105 15.13 -18.04 2.83
N VAL A 106 13.89 -17.61 3.02
CA VAL A 106 13.45 -16.27 2.63
C VAL A 106 14.14 -15.28 3.58
N LYS A 107 14.98 -14.40 3.02
CA LYS A 107 15.68 -13.37 3.79
C LYS A 107 14.82 -12.12 3.84
N VAL A 108 14.24 -11.88 5.01
CA VAL A 108 13.49 -10.67 5.30
C VAL A 108 14.40 -9.69 6.07
N LYS A 109 14.50 -8.45 5.60
CA LYS A 109 15.13 -7.35 6.34
C LYS A 109 14.08 -6.31 6.70
N ILE A 110 14.15 -5.83 7.93
CA ILE A 110 13.30 -4.73 8.41
C ILE A 110 14.22 -3.57 8.79
N LYS A 111 13.97 -2.40 8.21
CA LYS A 111 14.68 -1.16 8.50
C LYS A 111 13.70 -0.12 9.00
N LEU A 112 14.14 0.73 9.92
CA LEU A 112 13.37 1.89 10.36
C LEU A 112 13.89 3.13 9.62
N ASN A 113 13.06 3.72 8.77
CA ASN A 113 13.36 4.95 8.06
C ASN A 113 12.55 6.11 8.67
N GLY A 114 13.10 6.72 9.72
CA GLY A 114 12.42 7.79 10.45
C GLY A 114 11.21 7.27 11.23
N SER A 115 9.99 7.56 10.73
CA SER A 115 8.73 7.06 11.29
C SER A 115 8.14 5.88 10.51
N GLU A 116 8.74 5.53 9.38
CA GLU A 116 8.25 4.50 8.46
C GLU A 116 9.11 3.24 8.61
N PHE A 117 8.47 2.08 8.51
CA PHE A 117 9.13 0.79 8.49
C PHE A 117 9.30 0.35 7.04
N GLU A 118 10.54 0.12 6.61
CA GLU A 118 10.84 -0.47 5.32
C GLU A 118 11.06 -1.97 5.53
N PHE A 119 10.32 -2.76 4.76
CA PHE A 119 10.44 -4.20 4.70
C PHE A 119 11.06 -4.57 3.35
N GLU A 120 12.11 -5.40 3.34
CA GLU A 120 12.78 -5.89 2.13
C GLU A 120 12.75 -7.42 2.09
N SER A 121 12.19 -7.99 1.03
CA SER A 121 12.29 -9.43 0.71
C SER A 121 12.78 -9.62 -0.71
N GLU A 122 13.83 -10.44 -0.87
CA GLU A 122 14.46 -10.75 -2.17
C GLU A 122 14.81 -9.51 -3.04
N GLY A 123 15.05 -8.35 -2.40
CA GLY A 123 15.37 -7.09 -3.07
C GLY A 123 14.16 -6.26 -3.49
N ILE A 124 12.94 -6.68 -3.15
CA ILE A 124 11.71 -5.89 -3.26
C ILE A 124 11.44 -5.21 -1.92
N ASN A 125 11.35 -3.88 -1.95
CA ASN A 125 11.09 -3.07 -0.77
C ASN A 125 9.60 -2.69 -0.72
N ALA A 126 9.03 -2.77 0.48
CA ALA A 126 7.70 -2.28 0.81
C ALA A 126 7.77 -1.37 2.02
N GLU A 127 7.18 -0.19 1.92
CA GLU A 127 7.11 0.79 2.99
C GLU A 127 5.82 0.61 3.80
N SER A 128 5.89 0.77 5.12
CA SER A 128 4.74 0.65 6.02
C SER A 128 4.79 1.72 7.12
N ASN A 129 3.65 2.33 7.39
CA ASN A 129 3.49 3.25 8.52
C ASN A 129 3.17 2.54 9.85
N PHE A 130 3.10 1.21 9.84
CA PHE A 130 2.70 0.41 10.99
C PHE A 130 3.91 -0.30 11.62
N PRO A 131 3.96 -0.42 12.96
CA PRO A 131 4.95 -1.24 13.62
C PRO A 131 4.92 -2.69 13.12
N LEU A 132 6.08 -3.18 12.72
CA LEU A 132 6.29 -4.55 12.27
C LEU A 132 7.02 -5.35 13.35
N SER A 133 6.61 -6.60 13.56
CA SER A 133 7.28 -7.54 14.46
C SER A 133 7.22 -8.95 13.90
N ILE A 134 8.14 -9.81 14.32
CA ILE A 134 8.12 -11.23 13.97
C ILE A 134 7.79 -12.00 15.24
N ASN A 135 6.78 -12.87 15.17
CA ASN A 135 6.47 -13.75 16.28
C ASN A 135 7.52 -14.89 16.33
N PRO A 136 8.32 -15.02 17.40
CA PRO A 136 9.38 -16.03 17.46
C PRO A 136 8.87 -17.48 17.58
N ASP A 137 7.62 -17.67 18.01
CA ASP A 137 7.02 -19.00 18.15
C ASP A 137 6.48 -19.52 16.81
N THR A 138 5.89 -18.63 15.99
CA THR A 138 5.26 -18.98 14.70
C THR A 138 6.10 -18.58 13.49
N ASN A 139 7.13 -17.76 13.67
CA ASN A 139 7.92 -17.10 12.62
C ASN A 139 7.06 -16.29 11.63
N GLU A 140 5.89 -15.82 12.08
CA GLU A 140 4.98 -15.02 11.27
C GLU A 140 5.30 -13.53 11.40
N LEU A 141 5.19 -12.80 10.30
CA LEU A 141 5.25 -11.35 10.31
C LEU A 141 3.91 -10.79 10.79
N VAL A 142 3.96 -9.99 11.85
CA VAL A 142 2.80 -9.38 12.48
C VAL A 142 2.92 -7.86 12.40
N VAL A 143 1.86 -7.24 11.88
CA VAL A 143 1.70 -5.79 11.78
C VAL A 143 0.75 -5.35 12.89
N THR A 144 1.14 -4.36 13.69
CA THR A 144 0.28 -3.76 14.70
C THR A 144 -0.48 -2.57 14.10
N THR A 145 -1.75 -2.76 13.76
CA THR A 145 -2.62 -1.70 13.25
C THR A 145 -3.45 -1.06 14.35
N THR A 146 -4.22 -0.01 14.01
CA THR A 146 -5.14 0.63 14.97
C THR A 146 -6.27 -0.29 15.42
N LYS A 147 -6.60 -1.31 14.62
CA LYS A 147 -7.67 -2.29 14.89
C LYS A 147 -7.14 -3.58 15.52
N GLY A 148 -5.83 -3.70 15.71
CA GLY A 148 -5.19 -4.82 16.39
C GLY A 148 -4.01 -5.39 15.61
N GLU A 149 -3.55 -6.56 16.05
CA GLU A 149 -2.46 -7.28 15.40
C GLU A 149 -3.00 -8.10 14.21
N LYS A 150 -2.28 -8.02 13.08
CA LYS A 150 -2.64 -8.70 11.84
C LYS A 150 -1.42 -9.44 11.30
N VAL A 151 -1.64 -10.69 10.90
CA VAL A 151 -0.59 -11.53 10.30
C VAL A 151 -0.50 -11.24 8.81
N VAL A 152 0.70 -10.94 8.33
CA VAL A 152 1.02 -10.82 6.91
C VAL A 152 1.37 -12.22 6.39
N SER A 153 0.54 -12.73 5.50
CA SER A 153 0.71 -14.09 4.96
C SER A 153 1.44 -14.11 3.62
N ILE A 154 1.32 -13.03 2.84
CA ILE A 154 1.94 -12.86 1.54
C ILE A 154 2.98 -11.76 1.66
N LEU A 155 4.20 -12.05 1.21
CA LEU A 155 5.28 -11.09 1.22
C LEU A 155 5.23 -10.18 -0.02
N PRO A 156 5.89 -9.00 -0.01
CA PRO A 156 5.87 -8.05 -1.12
C PRO A 156 6.47 -8.60 -2.42
N ASP A 157 7.51 -9.43 -2.32
CA ASP A 157 8.10 -10.13 -3.47
C ASP A 157 7.07 -11.03 -4.16
N GLN A 158 6.34 -11.83 -3.39
CA GLN A 158 5.27 -12.69 -3.89
C GLN A 158 4.12 -11.86 -4.48
N ALA A 159 3.73 -10.76 -3.83
CA ALA A 159 2.68 -9.88 -4.34
C ALA A 159 3.09 -9.23 -5.67
N VAL A 160 4.34 -8.77 -5.77
CA VAL A 160 4.92 -8.21 -7.00
C VAL A 160 5.04 -9.27 -8.11
N GLU A 161 5.52 -10.46 -7.77
CA GLU A 161 5.65 -11.58 -8.71
C GLU A 161 4.30 -11.93 -9.33
N ASN A 162 3.24 -12.02 -8.51
CA ASN A 162 1.87 -12.23 -9.00
C ASN A 162 1.40 -11.13 -9.97
N MET A 163 1.84 -9.89 -9.79
CA MET A 163 1.48 -8.76 -10.67
C MET A 163 2.26 -8.78 -12.00
N LEU A 164 3.52 -9.21 -11.96
CA LEU A 164 4.35 -9.39 -13.15
C LEU A 164 3.88 -10.61 -13.97
N ASP A 165 3.58 -11.72 -13.30
CA ASP A 165 3.11 -12.97 -13.91
C ASP A 165 1.72 -12.85 -14.54
N SER A 166 0.89 -11.95 -14.00
CA SER A 166 -0.42 -11.64 -14.59
C SER A 166 -0.34 -10.66 -15.76
N GLU A 167 0.88 -10.26 -16.19
CA GLU A 167 1.15 -9.32 -17.27
C GLU A 167 0.44 -7.96 -17.07
N LYS A 168 0.09 -7.61 -15.82
CA LYS A 168 -0.61 -6.35 -15.50
C LYS A 168 0.33 -5.16 -15.40
N ILE A 169 1.59 -5.43 -15.06
CA ILE A 169 2.70 -4.49 -15.03
C ILE A 169 3.94 -5.15 -15.62
N THR A 170 4.82 -4.32 -16.16
CA THR A 170 6.15 -4.75 -16.62
C THR A 170 7.25 -4.31 -15.66
N THR A 171 7.02 -3.22 -14.93
CA THR A 171 7.99 -2.61 -14.02
C THR A 171 7.28 -2.15 -12.75
N VAL A 172 7.86 -2.44 -11.60
CA VAL A 172 7.41 -1.91 -10.31
C VAL A 172 8.12 -0.58 -10.02
N LEU A 173 7.37 0.40 -9.53
CA LEU A 173 7.89 1.70 -9.09
C LEU A 173 7.98 1.79 -7.57
N SER A 174 6.90 1.43 -6.87
CA SER A 174 6.85 1.47 -5.40
C SER A 174 5.86 0.44 -4.87
N THR A 175 6.07 0.03 -3.62
CA THR A 175 5.16 -0.86 -2.89
C THR A 175 4.96 -0.29 -1.50
N ASN A 176 3.71 -0.12 -1.10
CA ASN A 176 3.32 0.39 0.22
C ASN A 176 2.35 -0.57 0.88
N ILE A 177 2.42 -0.70 2.20
CA ILE A 177 1.48 -1.47 3.02
C ILE A 177 0.53 -0.50 3.71
N ASP A 178 -0.76 -0.67 3.48
CA ASP A 178 -1.81 0.14 4.10
C ASP A 178 -2.90 -0.74 4.73
N GLU A 179 -3.77 -0.12 5.53
CA GLU A 179 -4.94 -0.75 6.15
C GLU A 179 -6.22 -0.19 5.51
N ASP A 180 -7.09 -1.08 5.02
CA ASP A 180 -8.35 -0.69 4.41
C ASP A 180 -9.41 -0.21 5.43
N GLU A 181 -10.57 0.24 4.94
CA GLU A 181 -11.68 0.67 5.79
C GLU A 181 -12.18 -0.45 6.73
N ASN A 182 -11.97 -1.72 6.39
CA ASN A 182 -12.36 -2.89 7.17
C ASN A 182 -11.30 -3.34 8.19
N GLY A 183 -10.06 -2.86 8.07
CA GLY A 183 -8.94 -3.27 8.92
C GLY A 183 -8.19 -4.48 8.38
N GLU A 184 -8.26 -4.68 7.07
CA GLU A 184 -7.51 -5.67 6.33
C GLU A 184 -6.26 -5.02 5.74
N LEU A 185 -5.15 -5.76 5.77
CA LEU A 185 -3.89 -5.29 5.23
C LEU A 185 -3.87 -5.45 3.71
N GLU A 186 -3.47 -4.40 3.03
CA GLU A 186 -3.34 -4.35 1.57
C GLU A 186 -1.99 -3.76 1.14
N TYR A 187 -1.45 -4.33 0.07
CA TYR A 187 -0.32 -3.81 -0.67
C TYR A 187 -0.84 -2.87 -1.75
N GLN A 188 -0.42 -1.61 -1.69
CA GLN A 188 -0.54 -0.65 -2.78
C GLN A 188 0.72 -0.73 -3.63
N ILE A 189 0.61 -1.37 -4.79
CA ILE A 189 1.71 -1.53 -5.75
C ILE A 189 1.52 -0.52 -6.87
N GLU A 190 2.48 0.37 -7.05
CA GLU A 190 2.52 1.29 -8.17
C GLU A 190 3.51 0.77 -9.21
N GLY A 191 3.07 0.67 -10.45
CA GLY A 191 3.87 0.11 -11.53
C GLY A 191 3.65 0.82 -12.85
N GLN A 192 4.43 0.39 -13.84
CA GLN A 192 4.29 0.79 -15.23
C GLN A 192 4.05 -0.44 -16.09
N ASP A 193 3.17 -0.28 -17.06
CA ASP A 193 3.00 -1.20 -18.16
C ASP A 193 3.51 -0.55 -19.46
N GLU A 194 4.32 -1.28 -20.21
CA GLU A 194 4.86 -0.80 -21.49
C GLU A 194 4.09 -1.46 -22.64
N GLU A 195 3.15 -0.71 -23.20
CA GLU A 195 2.27 -1.18 -24.26
C GLU A 195 2.60 -0.49 -25.60
N LYS A 196 2.22 -1.14 -26.71
CA LYS A 196 2.34 -0.55 -28.04
C LYS A 196 1.03 0.08 -28.46
N LEU A 197 1.02 1.40 -28.58
CA LEU A 197 -0.07 2.13 -29.19
C LEU A 197 -0.02 1.96 -30.71
N LEU A 198 -1.08 1.35 -31.28
CA LEU A 198 -1.22 1.06 -32.71
C LEU A 198 -0.08 0.20 -33.30
N GLY A 199 0.65 -0.56 -32.47
CA GLY A 199 1.82 -1.33 -32.90
C GLY A 199 3.05 -0.52 -33.31
N LEU A 200 3.02 0.82 -33.18
CA LEU A 200 4.06 1.73 -33.70
C LEU A 200 4.79 2.51 -32.61
N PHE A 201 4.11 2.86 -31.52
CA PHE A 201 4.65 3.71 -30.47
C PHE A 201 4.61 2.99 -29.13
N ASN A 202 5.76 2.82 -28.48
CA ASN A 202 5.80 2.35 -27.11
C ASN A 202 5.35 3.47 -26.18
N ILE A 203 4.35 3.19 -25.35
CA ILE A 203 3.86 4.10 -24.32
C ILE A 203 4.00 3.43 -22.95
N LYS A 204 4.27 4.24 -21.92
CA LYS A 204 4.33 3.78 -20.54
C LYS A 204 3.07 4.22 -19.81
N ILE A 205 2.27 3.27 -19.38
CA ILE A 205 1.02 3.50 -18.67
C ILE A 205 1.28 3.27 -17.19
N HIS A 206 1.04 4.29 -16.36
CA HIS A 206 1.13 4.15 -14.91
C HIS A 206 -0.15 3.47 -14.42
N LYS A 207 0.01 2.43 -13.59
CA LYS A 207 -1.10 1.66 -13.03
C LYS A 207 -0.87 1.49 -11.52
N LYS A 208 -1.94 1.60 -10.73
CA LYS A 208 -1.92 1.37 -9.29
C LYS A 208 -2.83 0.18 -8.96
N PHE A 209 -2.26 -0.80 -8.26
CA PHE A 209 -2.93 -2.03 -7.86
C PHE A 209 -3.01 -2.11 -6.35
N VAL A 210 -4.11 -2.70 -5.88
CA VAL A 210 -4.34 -3.00 -4.48
C VAL A 210 -4.46 -4.51 -4.35
N VAL A 211 -3.52 -5.12 -3.61
CA VAL A 211 -3.41 -6.58 -3.45
C VAL A 211 -3.53 -6.93 -1.97
N SER A 212 -4.31 -7.93 -1.62
CA SER A 212 -4.46 -8.38 -0.23
C SER A 212 -3.14 -8.93 0.32
N ALA A 213 -2.67 -8.43 1.47
CA ALA A 213 -1.47 -8.97 2.13
C ALA A 213 -1.70 -10.33 2.82
N THR A 214 -2.95 -10.76 2.90
CA THR A 214 -3.34 -12.07 3.48
C THR A 214 -3.53 -13.13 2.39
N THR A 215 -4.15 -12.75 1.27
CA THR A 215 -4.54 -13.72 0.22
C THR A 215 -3.73 -13.62 -1.06
N GLY A 216 -3.03 -12.50 -1.29
CA GLY A 216 -2.29 -12.24 -2.52
C GLY A 216 -3.18 -11.94 -3.73
N GLN A 217 -4.50 -11.83 -3.53
CA GLN A 217 -5.46 -11.53 -4.59
C GLN A 217 -5.57 -10.01 -4.79
N GLU A 218 -5.71 -9.59 -6.04
CA GLU A 218 -6.04 -8.21 -6.38
C GLU A 218 -7.46 -7.87 -5.93
N ILE A 219 -7.57 -6.85 -5.08
CA ILE A 219 -8.83 -6.32 -4.58
C ILE A 219 -9.36 -5.24 -5.53
N SER A 220 -8.45 -4.40 -6.03
CA SER A 220 -8.80 -3.26 -6.88
C SER A 220 -7.66 -2.87 -7.80
N SER A 221 -8.02 -2.34 -8.97
CA SER A 221 -7.09 -1.71 -9.92
C SER A 221 -7.65 -0.35 -10.31
N GLN A 222 -6.90 0.70 -10.02
CA GLN A 222 -7.27 2.06 -10.42
C GLN A 222 -6.54 2.40 -11.71
N VAL A 223 -7.25 2.25 -12.83
CA VAL A 223 -6.80 2.66 -14.15
C VAL A 223 -7.60 3.89 -14.56
N ASP A 224 -6.93 5.03 -14.76
CA ASP A 224 -7.57 6.24 -15.26
C ASP A 224 -8.37 5.94 -16.54
N PHE A 225 -9.52 6.57 -16.73
CA PHE A 225 -10.38 6.36 -17.91
C PHE A 225 -9.63 6.49 -19.25
N LEU A 226 -8.64 7.39 -19.31
CA LEU A 226 -7.79 7.54 -20.50
C LEU A 226 -6.88 6.33 -20.72
N ASN A 227 -6.40 5.70 -19.64
CA ASN A 227 -5.59 4.49 -19.71
C ASN A 227 -6.43 3.29 -20.14
N GLN A 228 -7.71 3.21 -19.74
CA GLN A 228 -8.65 2.20 -20.27
C GLN A 228 -8.93 2.37 -21.76
N LEU A 229 -9.01 3.62 -22.25
CA LEU A 229 -9.15 3.88 -23.69
C LEU A 229 -7.87 3.53 -24.45
N LEU A 230 -6.70 3.79 -23.87
CA LEU A 230 -5.41 3.43 -24.48
C LEU A 230 -5.24 1.92 -24.57
N ASP A 231 -5.65 1.17 -23.55
CA ASP A 231 -5.66 -0.30 -23.51
C ASP A 231 -6.57 -0.90 -24.61
N LEU A 232 -7.74 -0.30 -24.89
CA LEU A 232 -8.58 -0.73 -26.02
C LEU A 232 -7.93 -0.51 -27.41
N LEU A 233 -7.00 0.44 -27.49
CA LEU A 233 -6.32 0.83 -28.73
C LEU A 233 -4.93 0.20 -28.85
N SER A 234 -4.46 -0.49 -27.81
CA SER A 234 -3.26 -1.31 -27.85
C SER A 234 -3.62 -2.71 -28.39
N PHE A 235 -2.77 -3.25 -29.25
CA PHE A 235 -2.90 -4.58 -29.87
C PHE A 235 -1.54 -5.07 -30.36
#